data_AF-A0A921HY94-F1
#
_entry.id   AF-A0A921HY94-F1
#
_cell.length_a   1.000
_cell.length_b   1.000
_cell.length_c   1.000
_cell.angle_alpha   90.00
_cell.angle_beta   90.00
_cell.angle_gamma   90.00
#
_symmetry.space_group_name_H-M   'P 1'
#
loop_
_entity.id
_entity.type
_entity.pdbx_description
1 polymer ?
#
loop_
_entity_poly.entity_id
_entity_poly.type
_entity_poly.pdbx_seq_one_letter_code
_entity_poly.pdbx_strand_id
1 'polypeptide(L)'
;MGEKRYNMQQYAMIFGTYMGVFWILKFTLVPLGMTSPFLLLLFICLTLCVPFMGYYYTKIYRDKVCGGTIGFLHAWVFDIFMYVCAALLTAVAHYVYFRFIDQGFMLDTLRQMLDTLTAENMPGMEEYIKQMKANIDTMGTLTPTDITLSMVSSNIYYCALLSIPTALIAMRRKKKSDFGTGINNPE
;
A
#
# COMPACT_ATOMS: atom_id res chain seq x y z
N MET A 1 -17.49 -20.91 14.46
CA MET A 1 -16.92 -20.23 13.25
C MET A 1 -16.74 -18.71 13.43
N GLY A 2 -17.56 -18.03 14.22
CA GLY A 2 -17.45 -16.56 14.44
C GLY A 2 -16.15 -16.12 15.14
N GLU A 3 -15.68 -16.88 16.13
CA GLU A 3 -14.49 -16.54 16.93
C GLU A 3 -13.19 -16.47 16.10
N LYS A 4 -12.98 -17.41 15.16
CA LYS A 4 -11.82 -17.38 14.25
C LYS A 4 -11.87 -16.20 13.26
N ARG A 5 -13.06 -15.81 12.80
CA ARG A 5 -13.25 -14.65 11.90
C ARG A 5 -13.00 -13.34 12.64
N TYR A 6 -13.50 -13.23 13.87
CA TYR A 6 -13.27 -12.10 14.75
C TYR A 6 -11.78 -11.91 15.02
N ASN A 7 -11.07 -12.99 15.36
CA ASN A 7 -9.62 -12.95 15.58
C ASN A 7 -8.88 -12.49 14.32
N MET A 8 -9.21 -13.02 13.13
CA MET A 8 -8.60 -12.59 11.86
C MET A 8 -8.74 -11.08 11.63
N GLN A 9 -9.97 -10.56 11.75
CA GLN A 9 -10.26 -9.16 11.48
C GLN A 9 -9.53 -8.25 12.47
N GLN A 10 -9.48 -8.59 13.75
CA GLN A 10 -8.72 -7.83 14.74
C GLN A 10 -7.23 -7.76 14.41
N TYR A 11 -6.60 -8.90 14.09
CA TYR A 11 -5.19 -8.90 13.69
C TYR A 11 -4.95 -8.11 12.41
N ALA A 12 -5.83 -8.23 11.41
CA ALA A 12 -5.73 -7.48 10.16
C ALA A 12 -5.84 -5.97 10.40
N MET A 13 -6.74 -5.53 11.29
CA MET A 13 -6.87 -4.12 11.66
C MET A 13 -5.64 -3.59 12.39
N ILE A 14 -5.08 -4.35 13.33
CA ILE A 14 -3.87 -3.96 14.08
C ILE A 14 -2.68 -3.83 13.13
N PHE A 15 -2.40 -4.85 12.31
CA PHE A 15 -1.31 -4.79 11.33
C PHE A 15 -1.55 -3.74 10.24
N GLY A 16 -2.80 -3.57 9.81
CA GLY A 16 -3.21 -2.54 8.87
C GLY A 16 -2.98 -1.13 9.43
N THR A 17 -3.19 -0.92 10.73
CA THR A 17 -2.91 0.36 11.40
C THR A 17 -1.42 0.66 11.41
N TYR A 18 -0.56 -0.31 11.78
CA TYR A 18 0.89 -0.13 11.72
C TYR A 18 1.37 0.20 10.31
N MET A 19 0.86 -0.51 9.31
CA MET A 19 1.19 -0.25 7.90
C MET A 19 0.65 1.11 7.43
N GLY A 20 -0.54 1.52 7.86
CA GLY A 20 -1.12 2.82 7.56
C GLY A 20 -0.30 3.97 8.17
N VAL A 21 0.12 3.86 9.43
CA VAL A 21 1.01 4.85 10.06
C VAL A 21 2.34 4.96 9.30
N PHE A 22 2.92 3.84 8.87
CA PHE A 22 4.10 3.83 8.02
C PHE A 22 3.86 4.55 6.67
N TRP A 23 2.69 4.37 6.06
CA TRP A 23 2.32 5.07 4.82
C TRP A 23 2.06 6.56 5.02
N ILE A 24 1.53 6.96 6.16
CA ILE A 24 1.36 8.37 6.50
C ILE A 24 2.73 9.01 6.67
N LEU A 25 3.64 8.37 7.41
CA LEU A 25 4.99 8.87 7.63
C LEU A 25 5.74 9.00 6.30
N LYS A 26 5.69 7.97 5.43
CA LYS A 26 6.33 8.06 4.11
C LYS A 26 5.71 9.17 3.25
N PHE A 27 4.42 9.45 3.39
CA PHE A 27 3.76 10.48 2.59
C PHE A 27 4.29 11.88 2.93
N THR A 28 4.59 12.15 4.20
CA THR A 28 5.22 13.42 4.61
C THR A 28 6.60 13.63 3.97
N LEU A 29 7.29 12.56 3.55
CA LEU A 29 8.53 12.67 2.79
C LEU A 29 8.33 13.11 1.33
N VAL A 30 7.12 13.04 0.77
CA VAL A 30 6.89 13.42 -0.64
C VAL A 30 7.08 14.94 -0.84
N PRO A 31 6.40 15.84 -0.10
CA PRO A 31 6.65 17.28 -0.22
C PRO A 31 8.11 17.66 0.05
N LEU A 32 8.72 17.05 1.07
CA LEU A 32 10.12 17.31 1.43
C LEU A 32 11.12 16.75 0.40
N GLY A 33 10.75 15.65 -0.27
CA GLY A 33 11.55 15.01 -1.32
C GLY A 33 11.58 15.81 -2.63
N MET A 34 10.57 16.65 -2.88
CA MET A 34 10.59 17.59 -4.01
C MET A 34 11.68 18.66 -3.86
N THR A 35 12.04 19.01 -2.62
CA THR A 35 13.13 19.96 -2.33
C THR A 35 14.50 19.29 -2.24
N SER A 36 14.56 17.99 -1.91
CA SER A 36 15.83 17.27 -1.71
C SER A 36 15.83 15.87 -2.34
N PRO A 37 16.72 15.60 -3.32
CA PRO A 37 16.77 14.30 -4.03
C PRO A 37 17.12 13.12 -3.11
N PHE A 38 17.80 13.36 -1.98
CA PHE A 38 18.09 12.33 -0.99
C PHE A 38 16.83 11.79 -0.31
N LEU A 39 15.85 12.66 -0.02
CA LEU A 39 14.58 12.27 0.61
C LEU A 39 13.69 11.51 -0.37
N LEU A 40 13.76 11.83 -1.66
CA LEU A 40 13.07 11.07 -2.71
C LEU A 40 13.62 9.64 -2.82
N LEU A 41 14.95 9.47 -2.74
CA LEU A 41 15.57 8.15 -2.72
C LEU A 41 15.12 7.35 -1.49
N LEU A 42 15.07 8.00 -0.33
CA LEU A 42 14.55 7.40 0.90
C LEU A 42 13.07 6.96 0.73
N PHE A 43 12.23 7.78 0.08
CA PHE A 43 10.85 7.43 -0.23
C PHE A 43 10.73 6.19 -1.12
N ILE A 44 11.60 6.06 -2.13
CA ILE A 44 11.65 4.88 -2.99
C ILE A 44 12.06 3.64 -2.18
N CYS A 45 13.09 3.73 -1.34
CA CYS A 45 13.49 2.65 -0.45
C CYS A 45 12.35 2.20 0.48
N LEU A 46 11.65 3.15 1.11
CA LEU A 46 10.49 2.89 1.97
C LEU A 46 9.34 2.22 1.18
N THR A 47 9.14 2.60 -0.08
CA THR A 47 8.14 2.00 -0.97
C THR A 47 8.49 0.56 -1.32
N LEU A 48 9.76 0.25 -1.55
CA LEU A 48 10.23 -1.12 -1.75
C LEU A 48 10.06 -1.98 -0.50
N CYS A 49 10.11 -1.40 0.71
CA CYS A 49 9.87 -2.13 1.97
C CYS A 49 8.41 -2.57 2.18
N VAL A 50 7.43 -1.96 1.52
CA VAL A 50 6.00 -2.27 1.69
C VAL A 50 5.64 -3.75 1.46
N PRO A 51 6.03 -4.40 0.34
CA PRO A 51 5.75 -5.81 0.13
C PRO A 51 6.45 -6.72 1.15
N PHE A 52 7.66 -6.36 1.61
CA PHE A 52 8.36 -7.13 2.63
C PHE A 52 7.65 -7.06 3.98
N MET A 53 7.16 -5.88 4.38
CA MET A 53 6.34 -5.73 5.58
C MET A 53 5.03 -6.51 5.48
N GLY A 54 4.36 -6.44 4.32
CA GLY A 54 3.15 -7.21 4.06
C GLY A 54 3.37 -8.70 4.29
N TYR A 55 4.38 -9.27 3.63
CA TYR A 55 4.76 -10.68 3.82
C TYR A 55 5.08 -11.01 5.29
N TYR A 56 5.83 -10.15 5.96
CA TYR A 56 6.22 -10.34 7.36
C TYR A 56 5.00 -10.40 8.30
N TYR A 57 4.03 -9.50 8.13
CA TYR A 57 2.80 -9.50 8.92
C TYR A 57 1.94 -10.74 8.65
N THR A 58 1.77 -11.14 7.39
CA THR A 58 1.04 -12.37 7.02
C THR A 58 1.72 -13.61 7.60
N LYS A 59 3.06 -13.64 7.65
CA LYS A 59 3.83 -14.71 8.29
C LYS A 59 3.60 -14.76 9.80
N ILE A 60 3.65 -13.63 10.50
CA ILE A 60 3.36 -13.57 11.94
C ILE A 60 1.93 -14.06 12.22
N TYR A 61 0.96 -13.61 11.43
CA TYR A 61 -0.42 -14.05 11.56
C TYR A 61 -0.56 -15.55 11.36
N ARG A 62 0.08 -16.11 10.33
CA ARG A 62 0.12 -17.56 10.09
C ARG A 62 0.68 -18.32 11.28
N ASP A 63 1.81 -17.88 11.83
CA ASP A 63 2.55 -18.60 12.86
C ASP A 63 1.86 -18.47 14.24
N LYS A 64 1.31 -17.31 14.59
CA LYS A 64 0.64 -17.06 15.88
C LYS A 64 -0.82 -17.50 15.92
N VAL A 65 -1.58 -17.35 14.84
CA VAL A 65 -3.05 -17.54 14.83
C VAL A 65 -3.47 -18.81 14.10
N CYS A 66 -2.77 -19.17 13.02
CA CYS A 66 -3.12 -20.33 12.19
C CYS A 66 -2.28 -21.59 12.50
N GLY A 67 -1.43 -21.56 13.53
CA GLY A 67 -0.61 -22.71 13.94
C GLY A 67 0.41 -23.14 12.87
N GLY A 68 0.94 -22.19 12.11
CA GLY A 68 2.02 -22.42 11.14
C GLY A 68 1.57 -22.85 9.73
N THR A 69 0.26 -23.01 9.49
CA THR A 69 -0.28 -23.33 8.16
C THR A 69 -1.48 -22.47 7.81
N ILE A 70 -1.43 -21.84 6.64
CA ILE A 70 -2.50 -20.97 6.12
C ILE A 70 -2.75 -21.30 4.65
N GLY A 71 -4.03 -21.44 4.29
CA GLY A 71 -4.45 -21.63 2.90
C GLY A 71 -4.42 -20.30 2.14
N PHE A 72 -4.25 -20.37 0.82
CA PHE A 72 -4.17 -19.20 -0.07
C PHE A 72 -5.32 -18.20 0.13
N LEU A 73 -6.57 -18.68 0.03
CA LEU A 73 -7.74 -17.80 0.13
C LEU A 73 -7.85 -17.12 1.50
N HIS A 74 -7.38 -17.78 2.56
CA HIS A 74 -7.38 -17.22 3.92
C HIS A 74 -6.28 -16.16 4.11
N ALA A 75 -5.08 -16.39 3.56
CA ALA A 75 -4.01 -15.41 3.54
C ALA A 75 -4.37 -14.20 2.67
N TRP A 76 -4.97 -14.43 1.51
CA TRP A 76 -5.37 -13.39 0.58
C TRP A 76 -6.44 -12.47 1.15
N VAL A 77 -7.49 -13.02 1.77
CA VAL A 77 -8.52 -12.21 2.45
C VAL A 77 -7.92 -11.41 3.60
N PHE A 78 -7.03 -12.02 4.40
CA PHE A 78 -6.32 -11.31 5.46
C PHE A 78 -5.49 -10.14 4.93
N ASP A 79 -4.71 -10.35 3.86
CA ASP A 79 -3.89 -9.33 3.22
C ASP A 79 -4.74 -8.19 2.68
N ILE A 80 -5.85 -8.50 1.99
CA ILE A 80 -6.80 -7.47 1.52
C ILE A 80 -7.34 -6.64 2.69
N PHE A 81 -7.82 -7.28 3.75
CA PHE A 81 -8.36 -6.56 4.90
C PHE A 81 -7.30 -5.66 5.56
N MET A 82 -6.08 -6.17 5.73
CA MET A 82 -4.96 -5.41 6.28
C MET A 82 -4.63 -4.19 5.41
N TYR A 83 -4.49 -4.38 4.10
CA TYR A 83 -4.17 -3.29 3.17
C TYR A 83 -5.29 -2.27 3.02
N VAL A 84 -6.56 -2.70 3.03
CA VAL A 84 -7.71 -1.77 3.00
C VAL A 84 -7.74 -0.92 4.27
N CYS A 85 -7.51 -1.50 5.45
CA CYS A 85 -7.39 -0.72 6.69
C CYS A 85 -6.24 0.30 6.61
N ALA A 86 -5.07 -0.10 6.10
CA ALA A 86 -3.94 0.80 5.89
C ALA A 86 -4.30 1.93 4.91
N ALA A 87 -4.92 1.60 3.77
CA ALA A 87 -5.32 2.55 2.75
C ALA A 87 -6.33 3.56 3.28
N LEU A 88 -7.34 3.11 4.03
CA LEU A 88 -8.36 3.98 4.65
C LEU A 88 -7.74 4.93 5.68
N LEU A 89 -6.86 4.43 6.55
CA LEU A 89 -6.18 5.29 7.54
C LEU A 89 -5.33 6.36 6.84
N THR A 90 -4.59 5.95 5.82
CA THR A 90 -3.75 6.86 5.04
C THR A 90 -4.60 7.86 4.24
N ALA A 91 -5.77 7.44 3.72
CA ALA A 91 -6.71 8.31 3.03
C ALA A 91 -7.15 9.49 3.88
N VAL A 92 -7.51 9.22 5.14
CA VAL A 92 -7.94 10.25 6.09
C VAL A 92 -6.79 11.24 6.32
N ALA A 93 -5.57 10.75 6.50
CA ALA A 93 -4.40 11.60 6.68
C ALA A 93 -4.09 12.45 5.43
N HIS A 94 -4.17 11.86 4.22
CA HIS A 94 -4.03 12.60 2.97
C HIS A 94 -5.09 13.69 2.85
N TYR A 95 -6.35 13.38 3.17
CA TYR A 95 -7.43 14.35 3.12
C TYR A 95 -7.18 15.52 4.07
N VAL A 96 -6.77 15.25 5.31
CA VAL A 96 -6.40 16.30 6.26
C VAL A 96 -5.23 17.14 5.73
N TYR A 97 -4.21 16.50 5.15
CA TYR A 97 -3.07 17.19 4.56
C TYR A 97 -3.50 18.14 3.42
N PHE A 98 -4.20 17.64 2.40
CA PHE A 98 -4.63 18.45 1.26
C PHE A 98 -5.64 19.53 1.64
N ARG A 99 -6.50 19.29 2.63
CA ARG A 99 -7.53 20.24 3.04
C ARG A 99 -6.98 21.37 3.91
N PHE A 100 -6.04 21.09 4.82
CA PHE A 100 -5.61 22.04 5.85
C PHE A 100 -4.16 22.51 5.71
N ILE A 101 -3.26 21.65 5.22
CA ILE A 101 -1.81 21.89 5.26
C ILE A 101 -1.28 22.35 3.91
N ASP A 102 -1.72 21.72 2.81
CA ASP A 102 -1.07 21.91 1.51
C ASP A 102 -1.16 23.36 1.00
N GLN A 103 -2.27 24.07 1.22
CA GLN A 103 -2.46 25.48 0.81
C GLN A 103 -2.01 25.82 -0.63
N GLY A 104 -1.94 24.83 -1.54
CA GLY A 104 -1.44 24.99 -2.91
C GLY A 104 0.05 24.67 -3.13
N PHE A 105 0.82 24.39 -2.07
CA PHE A 105 2.26 24.13 -2.13
C PHE A 105 2.63 23.02 -3.13
N MET A 106 1.96 21.86 -3.09
CA MET A 106 2.23 20.77 -4.04
C MET A 106 1.99 21.22 -5.49
N LEU A 107 0.89 21.94 -5.73
CA LEU A 107 0.49 22.33 -7.07
C LEU A 107 1.40 23.44 -7.64
N ASP A 108 1.82 24.37 -6.80
CA ASP A 108 2.76 25.43 -7.17
C ASP A 108 4.18 24.88 -7.39
N THR A 109 4.62 23.91 -6.58
CA THR A 109 5.92 23.23 -6.79
C THR A 109 5.91 22.44 -8.11
N LEU A 110 4.80 21.78 -8.45
CA LEU A 110 4.64 21.09 -9.73
C LEU A 110 4.67 22.06 -10.92
N ARG A 111 4.00 23.22 -10.82
CA ARG A 111 4.07 24.28 -11.84
C ARG A 111 5.50 24.78 -12.03
N GLN A 112 6.20 25.09 -10.95
CA GLN A 112 7.58 25.57 -11.01
C GLN A 112 8.53 24.55 -11.64
N MET A 113 8.34 23.26 -11.33
CA MET A 113 9.13 22.19 -11.95
C MET A 113 8.83 22.06 -13.45
N LEU A 114 7.55 22.13 -13.84
CA LEU A 114 7.13 22.10 -15.25
C LEU A 114 7.69 23.29 -16.04
N ASP A 115 7.65 24.49 -15.47
CA ASP A 115 8.17 25.70 -16.11
C ASP A 115 9.69 25.59 -16.32
N THR A 116 10.41 25.01 -15.36
CA THR A 116 11.86 24.74 -15.48
C THR A 116 12.14 23.76 -16.62
N LEU A 117 11.42 22.64 -16.68
CA LEU A 117 11.56 21.64 -17.75
C LEU A 117 11.21 22.21 -19.14
N THR A 118 10.22 23.09 -19.20
CA THR A 118 9.83 23.80 -20.43
C THR A 118 10.93 24.78 -20.86
N ALA A 119 11.54 25.49 -19.91
CA ALA A 119 12.62 26.44 -20.19
C ALA A 119 13.91 25.75 -20.67
N GLU A 120 14.20 24.53 -20.20
CA GLU A 120 15.37 23.77 -20.62
C GLU A 120 15.26 23.20 -22.06
N ASN A 121 14.07 23.27 -22.69
CA ASN A 121 13.84 22.90 -24.09
C ASN A 121 14.46 21.54 -24.49
N MET A 122 14.35 20.55 -23.60
CA MET A 122 14.94 19.22 -23.84
C MET A 122 14.25 18.54 -25.03
N PRO A 123 14.99 18.20 -26.11
CA PRO A 123 14.40 17.60 -27.30
C PRO A 123 13.83 16.21 -26.99
N GLY A 124 12.58 15.96 -27.43
CA GLY A 124 11.86 14.69 -27.21
C GLY A 124 10.95 14.66 -25.97
N MET A 125 10.94 15.73 -25.15
CA MET A 125 10.09 15.83 -23.96
C MET A 125 8.86 16.72 -24.14
N GLU A 126 8.64 17.30 -25.33
CA GLU A 126 7.52 18.21 -25.61
C GLU A 126 6.15 17.57 -25.34
N GLU A 127 5.95 16.32 -25.78
CA GLU A 127 4.70 15.58 -25.54
C GLU A 127 4.50 15.28 -24.05
N TYR A 128 5.59 14.98 -23.33
CA TYR A 128 5.57 14.74 -21.88
C TYR A 128 5.26 16.01 -21.09
N ILE A 129 5.88 17.14 -21.45
CA ILE A 129 5.63 18.46 -20.88
C ILE A 129 4.17 18.87 -21.12
N LYS A 130 3.66 18.66 -22.34
CA LYS A 130 2.25 18.94 -22.68
C LYS A 130 1.30 18.09 -21.85
N GLN A 131 1.61 16.80 -21.67
CA GLN A 131 0.80 15.89 -20.86
C GLN A 131 0.85 16.25 -19.37
N MET A 132 2.02 16.59 -18.83
CA MET A 132 2.15 17.08 -17.46
C MET A 132 1.38 18.39 -17.24
N LYS A 133 1.46 19.33 -18.19
CA LYS A 133 0.74 20.60 -18.10
C LYS A 133 -0.78 20.37 -18.06
N ALA A 134 -1.30 19.52 -18.94
CA ALA A 134 -2.71 19.14 -18.93
C ALA A 134 -3.12 18.48 -17.60
N ASN A 135 -2.25 17.65 -17.01
CA ASN A 135 -2.51 17.01 -15.71
C ASN A 135 -2.51 18.03 -14.56
N ILE A 136 -1.59 19.02 -14.56
CA ILE A 136 -1.53 20.08 -13.55
C ILE A 136 -2.76 20.99 -13.66
N ASP A 137 -3.16 21.38 -14.87
CA ASP A 137 -4.35 22.21 -15.10
C ASP A 137 -5.61 21.46 -14.67
N THR A 138 -5.71 20.16 -14.97
CA THR A 138 -6.80 19.30 -14.48
C THR A 138 -6.78 19.22 -12.96
N MET A 139 -5.62 18.98 -12.33
CA MET A 139 -5.48 18.97 -10.87
C MET A 139 -5.89 20.29 -10.21
N GLY A 140 -5.63 21.43 -10.85
CA GLY A 140 -6.04 22.75 -10.37
C GLY A 140 -7.56 22.97 -10.35
N THR A 141 -8.32 22.15 -11.09
CA THR A 141 -9.79 22.18 -11.10
C THR A 141 -10.45 21.15 -10.19
N LEU A 142 -9.69 20.16 -9.72
CA LEU A 142 -10.21 19.11 -8.86
C LEU A 142 -10.35 19.60 -7.42
N THR A 143 -11.44 19.23 -6.76
CA THR A 143 -11.54 19.48 -5.33
C THR A 143 -10.57 18.57 -4.57
N PRO A 144 -10.09 18.96 -3.37
CA PRO A 144 -9.30 18.07 -2.52
C PRO A 144 -9.97 16.71 -2.28
N THR A 145 -11.30 16.67 -2.31
CA THR A 145 -12.10 15.44 -2.21
C THR A 145 -11.92 14.52 -3.42
N ASP A 146 -11.88 15.07 -4.63
CA ASP A 146 -11.71 14.28 -5.86
C ASP A 146 -10.28 13.71 -5.97
N ILE A 147 -9.29 14.49 -5.55
CA ILE A 147 -7.88 14.07 -5.48
C ILE A 147 -7.73 12.90 -4.51
N THR A 148 -8.28 13.05 -3.30
CA THR A 148 -8.20 12.01 -2.26
C THR A 148 -8.96 10.76 -2.66
N LEU A 149 -10.16 10.87 -3.26
CA LEU A 149 -10.92 9.73 -3.77
C LEU A 149 -10.15 8.97 -4.86
N SER A 150 -9.53 9.69 -5.78
CA SER A 150 -8.69 9.10 -6.83
C SER A 150 -7.49 8.37 -6.24
N MET A 151 -6.79 8.99 -5.28
CA MET A 151 -5.67 8.37 -4.57
C MET A 151 -6.09 7.10 -3.82
N VAL A 152 -7.24 7.11 -3.15
CA VAL A 152 -7.77 5.94 -2.44
C VAL A 152 -8.08 4.81 -3.42
N SER A 153 -8.75 5.13 -4.52
CA SER A 153 -9.08 4.15 -5.56
C SER A 153 -7.82 3.49 -6.13
N SER A 154 -6.81 4.29 -6.51
CA SER A 154 -5.53 3.77 -6.97
C SER A 154 -4.81 2.94 -5.91
N ASN A 155 -4.80 3.39 -4.65
CA ASN A 155 -4.19 2.63 -3.56
C ASN A 155 -4.87 1.28 -3.36
N ILE A 156 -6.20 1.22 -3.33
CA ILE A 156 -6.95 -0.04 -3.22
C ILE A 156 -6.64 -0.98 -4.39
N TYR A 157 -6.55 -0.44 -5.61
CA TYR A 157 -6.16 -1.21 -6.79
C TYR A 157 -4.76 -1.83 -6.65
N TYR A 158 -3.75 -1.04 -6.26
CA TYR A 158 -2.40 -1.55 -6.04
C TYR A 158 -2.33 -2.54 -4.87
N CYS A 159 -3.10 -2.31 -3.80
CA CYS A 159 -3.22 -3.22 -2.68
C CYS A 159 -3.78 -4.58 -3.10
N ALA A 160 -4.82 -4.58 -3.92
CA ALA A 160 -5.41 -5.80 -4.46
C ALA A 160 -4.38 -6.56 -5.31
N LEU A 161 -3.64 -5.87 -6.18
CA LEU A 161 -2.57 -6.47 -6.98
C LEU A 161 -1.44 -7.04 -6.12
N LEU A 162 -0.98 -6.31 -5.10
CA LEU A 162 0.11 -6.74 -4.20
C LEU A 162 -0.31 -7.85 -3.22
N SER A 163 -1.59 -7.94 -2.87
CA SER A 163 -2.11 -8.99 -1.98
C SER A 163 -1.97 -10.39 -2.58
N ILE A 164 -2.02 -10.52 -3.90
CA ILE A 164 -1.95 -11.81 -4.60
C ILE A 164 -0.55 -12.47 -4.45
N PRO A 165 0.57 -11.83 -4.84
CA PRO A 165 1.90 -12.41 -4.67
C PRO A 165 2.24 -12.57 -3.19
N THR A 166 1.83 -11.64 -2.33
CA THR A 166 2.06 -11.73 -0.87
C THR A 166 1.42 -13.00 -0.30
N ALA A 167 0.14 -13.24 -0.62
CA ALA A 167 -0.58 -14.43 -0.17
C ALA A 167 -0.01 -15.74 -0.75
N LEU A 168 0.43 -15.72 -2.01
CA LEU A 168 1.08 -16.87 -2.66
C LEU A 168 2.43 -17.24 -2.03
N ILE A 169 3.21 -16.26 -1.57
CA ILE A 169 4.50 -16.53 -0.93
C ILE A 169 4.29 -16.90 0.56
N ALA A 170 3.27 -16.35 1.21
CA ALA A 170 2.97 -16.63 2.61
C ALA A 170 2.26 -17.97 2.86
N MET A 171 1.54 -18.50 1.85
CA MET A 171 0.78 -19.75 2.01
C MET A 171 1.68 -20.93 2.37
N ARG A 172 1.22 -21.74 3.32
CA ARG A 172 1.89 -22.97 3.74
C ARG A 172 0.85 -24.02 4.03
N ARG A 173 0.78 -25.06 3.20
CA ARG A 173 -0.12 -26.20 3.38
C ARG A 173 0.48 -27.16 4.42
N LYS A 174 -0.35 -27.82 5.25
CA LYS A 174 0.10 -28.96 6.06
C LYS A 174 0.64 -30.05 5.13
N LYS A 175 1.83 -30.57 5.43
CA LYS A 175 2.35 -31.77 4.77
C LYS A 175 1.40 -32.92 5.15
N LYS A 176 0.83 -33.61 4.14
CA LYS A 176 -0.07 -34.74 4.34
C LYS A 176 0.78 -35.96 4.74
N SER A 177 1.25 -35.99 5.97
CA SER A 177 2.01 -37.12 6.52
C SER A 177 1.65 -37.29 7.99
N ASP A 178 0.42 -37.77 8.25
CA ASP A 178 0.15 -38.69 9.38
C ASP A 178 -1.27 -39.30 9.32
N PHE A 179 -1.65 -39.84 8.16
CA PHE A 179 -2.92 -40.59 8.05
C PHE A 179 -2.64 -41.86 7.25
N GLY A 180 -2.03 -42.84 7.90
CA GLY A 180 -1.79 -44.15 7.29
C GLY A 180 -0.71 -44.97 7.98
N THR A 181 -1.00 -45.51 9.17
CA THR A 181 -0.67 -46.90 9.56
C THR A 181 -1.28 -47.18 10.94
N GLY A 182 -2.52 -47.65 10.92
CA GLY A 182 -3.25 -48.09 12.10
C GLY A 182 -4.36 -49.05 11.70
N ILE A 183 -4.09 -49.93 10.73
CA ILE A 183 -4.94 -51.09 10.46
C ILE A 183 -4.03 -52.31 10.38
N ASN A 184 -4.39 -53.33 11.16
CA ASN A 184 -3.93 -54.72 11.19
C ASN A 184 -2.68 -55.04 12.03
N ASN A 185 -2.92 -55.64 13.21
CA ASN A 185 -2.32 -56.94 13.48
C ASN A 185 -3.38 -57.88 14.10
N PRO A 186 -3.70 -59.02 13.46
CA PRO A 186 -4.38 -60.13 14.10
C PRO A 186 -3.34 -61.05 14.73
N GLU A 187 -3.42 -61.30 16.03
CA GLU A 187 -3.11 -62.59 16.69
C GLU A 187 -3.91 -62.67 18.00
#